data_AF-A0A970EZL0-F1
#
_entry.id   AF-A0A970EZL0-F1
#
_cell.length_a   1.000
_cell.length_b   1.000
_cell.length_c   1.000
_cell.angle_alpha   90.00
_cell.angle_beta   90.00
_cell.angle_gamma   90.00
#
_symmetry.space_group_name_H-M   'P 1'
#
loop_
_entity.id
_entity.type
_entity.pdbx_description
1 polymer ?
#
loop_
_entity_poly.entity_id
_entity_poly.type
_entity_poly.pdbx_seq_one_letter_code
_entity_poly.pdbx_strand_id
1 'polypeptide(L)' 'MQYVELNNGVKMPVLGYGVFQISDLKECERCVLDA' A
#
# COMPACT_ATOMS: atom_id res chain seq x y z
N MET A 1 4.76 -11.53 6.40
CA MET A 1 4.40 -10.10 6.53
C MET A 1 4.63 -9.65 7.97
N GLN A 2 5.34 -8.54 8.18
CA GLN A 2 5.56 -7.95 9.51
C GLN A 2 4.55 -6.81 9.74
N TYR A 3 4.08 -6.66 10.97
CA TYR A 3 3.07 -5.69 11.36
C TYR A 3 3.51 -4.96 12.64
N VAL A 4 3.12 -3.70 12.77
CA VAL A 4 3.27 -2.89 13.98
C VAL A 4 1.90 -2.47 14.49
N GLU A 5 1.77 -2.37 15.81
CA GLU A 5 0.55 -1.86 16.45
C GLU A 5 0.65 -0.34 16.58
N LEU A 6 -0.31 0.37 15.99
CA LEU A 6 -0.43 1.81 16.12
C LEU A 6 -0.98 2.18 17.50
N ASN A 7 -0.84 3.44 17.90
CA ASN A 7 -1.30 3.96 19.21
C ASN A 7 -2.82 3.83 19.45
N ASN A 8 -3.60 3.52 18.41
CA ASN A 8 -5.03 3.26 18.47
C ASN A 8 -5.37 1.75 18.43
N GLY A 9 -4.39 0.86 18.56
CA GLY A 9 -4.55 -0.60 18.56
C GLY A 9 -4.68 -1.24 17.17
N VAL A 10 -4.61 -0.45 16.09
CA VAL A 10 -4.68 -0.98 14.72
C VAL A 10 -3.35 -1.60 14.32
N LYS A 11 -3.38 -2.82 13.78
CA LYS A 11 -2.18 -3.48 13.23
C LYS A 11 -1.94 -3.02 11.79
N MET A 12 -0.86 -2.27 11.59
CA MET A 12 -0.44 -1.76 10.28
C MET A 12 0.69 -2.61 9.70
N PRO A 13 0.62 -3.02 8.42
CA PRO A 13 1.75 -3.64 7.74
C PRO A 13 2.95 -2.69 7.70
N VAL A 14 4.15 -3.22 7.94
CA VAL A 14 5.39 -2.42 7.88
C VAL A 14 5.80 -2.12 6.44
N LEU A 15 5.44 -3.00 5.51
CA LEU A 15 5.66 -2.83 4.07
C LEU A 15 4.34 -2.41 3.42
N GLY A 16 4.39 -1.37 2.59
CA GLY A 16 3.26 -0.88 1.80
C GLY A 16 3.69 -0.48 0.40
N TYR A 17 2.75 -0.48 -0.54
CA TYR A 17 2.97 -0.09 -1.93
C TYR A 17 2.30 1.27 -2.20
N GLY A 18 3.09 2.23 -2.68
CA GLY A 18 2.64 3.59 -2.95
C GLY A 18 2.53 3.86 -4.45
N VAL A 19 1.41 4.46 -4.87
CA VAL A 19 1.09 4.71 -6.29
C VAL A 19 1.02 6.20 -6.65
N PHE A 20 1.57 7.07 -5.80
CA PHE A 20 1.51 8.51 -6.02
C PHE A 20 2.25 8.91 -7.31
N GLN A 21 1.65 9.83 -8.07
CA GLN A 21 2.14 10.35 -9.37
C GLN A 21 2.10 9.38 -10.57
N ILE A 22 1.52 8.19 -10.43
CA ILE A 22 1.20 7.38 -11.61
C ILE A 22 0.10 8.10 -12.40
N SER A 23 0.47 8.61 -13.58
CA SER A 23 -0.39 9.49 -14.39
C SER A 23 -1.42 8.69 -15.19
N ASP A 24 -1.08 7.46 -15.58
CA ASP A 24 -2.02 6.53 -16.22
C ASP A 24 -2.80 5.74 -15.17
N LEU A 25 -4.12 5.92 -15.17
CA LEU A 25 -5.01 5.23 -14.24
C LEU A 25 -5.01 3.71 -14.45
N LYS A 26 -4.82 3.23 -15.68
CA LYS A 26 -4.78 1.79 -15.97
C LYS A 26 -3.49 1.17 -15.46
N GLU A 27 -2.39 1.89 -15.57
CA GLU A 27 -1.12 1.48 -14.99
C GLU A 27 -1.21 1.47 -13.46
N CYS A 28 -1.83 2.49 -12.87
CA CYS A 28 -2.07 2.55 -11.42
C CYS A 28 -2.89 1.34 -10.93
N GLU A 29 -4.01 1.03 -11.60
CA GLU A 29 -4.84 -0.13 -11.28
C GLU A 29 -4.05 -1.44 -11.36
N ARG A 30 -3.31 -1.64 -12.46
CA ARG A 30 -2.49 -2.84 -12.65
C ARG A 30 -1.41 -2.96 -11.57
N CYS A 31 -0.70 -1.87 -11.27
CA CYS A 31 0.35 -1.83 -10.27
C CYS A 31 -0.15 -2.19 -8.87
N VAL A 32 -1.38 -1.82 -8.51
CA VAL A 32 -1.99 -2.20 -7.23
C VAL A 32 -2.40 -3.67 -7.21
N LEU A 33 -2.87 -4.21 -8.34
CA LEU A 33 -3.27 -5.63 -8.44
C LEU A 33 -2.09 -6.60 -8.46
N ASP A 34 -0.95 -6.17 -9.00
CA ASP A 34 0.27 -6.98 -9.09
C ASP A 34 1.07 -7.00 -7.75
N ALA A 35 0.82 -6.05 -6.84
CA ALA A 35 1.52 -5.86 -5.57
C ALA A 35 1.01 -6.77 -4.43
#